data_AF-H2ZDB2-F1
#
_entry.id   AF-H2ZDB2-F1
#
_cell.length_a   1.000
_cell.length_b   1.000
_cell.length_c   1.000
_cell.angle_alpha   90.00
_cell.angle_beta   90.00
_cell.angle_gamma   90.00
#
_symmetry.space_group_name_H-M   'P 1'
#
loop_
_entity.id
_entity.type
_entity.pdbx_description
1 polymer ?
#
loop_
_entity_poly.entity_id
_entity_poly.type
_entity_poly.pdbx_seq_one_letter_code
_entity_poly.pdbx_strand_id
1 'polypeptide(L)'
;IKTLIQRWNIYKYRFLPWVAVNLSRGDIIPIAQDKLISDDDILQQLIVTFTALKERYNRSPIDKAEVVVNNVLGFQIGQKSSSIKEAGSGVFVTKGNVNTGQVVALYPGTVYLPSDSKFFQSLGNQFMFKCSDNRYIDGKGTGLSKSIFVSCANRDRIGLYEACDTTWIKNTCSCPLNVGQYVNNHTKTKSANVQYQEFDFTSDFPLELRKYIPNVNFDSATDPNFLRSIALISTRDIHSGEELLSSYFTVSH
;
A
#
# COMPACT_ATOMS: atom_id res chain seq x y z
N ILE A 1 -13.07 -26.24 0.77
CA ILE A 1 -13.64 -25.81 -0.54
C ILE A 1 -13.99 -24.31 -0.53
N LYS A 2 -14.89 -23.80 0.32
CA LYS A 2 -15.24 -22.36 0.38
C LYS A 2 -14.03 -21.40 0.53
N THR A 3 -13.09 -21.71 1.39
CA THR A 3 -11.86 -20.90 1.62
C THR A 3 -10.92 -20.89 0.42
N LEU A 4 -10.86 -21.98 -0.35
CA LEU A 4 -10.05 -22.07 -1.57
C LEU A 4 -10.70 -21.28 -2.71
N ILE A 5 -12.03 -21.32 -2.82
CA ILE A 5 -12.79 -20.53 -3.79
C ILE A 5 -12.63 -19.03 -3.52
N GLN A 6 -12.73 -18.60 -2.25
CA GLN A 6 -12.50 -17.19 -1.88
C GLN A 6 -11.07 -16.74 -2.21
N ARG A 7 -10.05 -17.54 -1.84
CA ARG A 7 -8.65 -17.25 -2.19
C ARG A 7 -8.45 -17.16 -3.71
N TRP A 8 -9.05 -18.06 -4.47
CA TRP A 8 -8.99 -18.03 -5.94
C TRP A 8 -9.69 -16.79 -6.51
N ASN A 9 -10.87 -16.42 -5.99
CA ASN A 9 -11.62 -15.26 -6.46
C ASN A 9 -10.85 -13.94 -6.32
N ILE A 10 -10.00 -13.82 -5.29
CA ILE A 10 -9.11 -12.67 -5.11
C ILE A 10 -7.84 -12.82 -5.97
N TYR A 11 -7.25 -14.02 -6.02
CA TYR A 11 -5.97 -14.27 -6.69
C TYR A 11 -6.04 -14.28 -8.22
N LYS A 12 -7.16 -14.69 -8.82
CA LYS A 12 -7.28 -14.92 -10.27
C LYS A 12 -6.90 -13.70 -11.13
N TYR A 13 -7.18 -12.49 -10.66
CA TYR A 13 -6.82 -11.24 -11.33
C TYR A 13 -5.31 -10.95 -11.35
N ARG A 14 -4.51 -11.75 -10.64
CA ARG A 14 -3.03 -11.68 -10.59
C ARG A 14 -2.37 -12.89 -11.27
N PHE A 15 -3.16 -13.87 -11.69
CA PHE A 15 -2.68 -15.04 -12.42
C PHE A 15 -2.73 -14.76 -13.92
N LEU A 16 -1.56 -14.48 -14.52
CA LEU A 16 -1.43 -14.07 -15.92
C LEU A 16 -2.22 -14.95 -16.92
N PRO A 17 -2.21 -16.30 -16.81
CA PRO A 17 -3.02 -17.11 -17.73
C PRO A 17 -4.52 -16.86 -17.62
N TRP A 18 -5.07 -16.63 -16.42
CA TRP A 18 -6.49 -16.30 -16.25
C TRP A 18 -6.80 -14.89 -16.75
N VAL A 19 -5.92 -13.93 -16.49
CA VAL A 19 -6.05 -12.54 -16.99
C VAL A 19 -6.04 -12.52 -18.52
N ALA A 20 -5.09 -13.21 -19.16
CA ALA A 20 -4.99 -13.30 -20.63
C ALA A 20 -6.26 -13.88 -21.28
N VAL A 21 -6.88 -14.90 -20.67
CA VAL A 21 -8.13 -15.51 -21.16
C VAL A 21 -9.34 -14.58 -21.03
N ASN A 22 -9.36 -13.67 -20.04
CA ASN A 22 -10.49 -12.76 -19.82
C ASN A 22 -10.29 -11.36 -20.43
N LEU A 23 -9.04 -11.00 -20.75
CA LEU A 23 -8.69 -9.82 -21.54
C LEU A 23 -9.33 -9.83 -22.93
N SER A 24 -9.26 -10.97 -23.61
CA SER A 24 -9.87 -11.15 -24.93
C SER A 24 -11.41 -11.07 -24.92
N ARG A 25 -12.02 -11.09 -23.72
CA ARG A 25 -13.47 -10.95 -23.51
C ARG A 25 -13.91 -9.52 -23.17
N GLY A 26 -12.96 -8.58 -23.06
CA GLY A 26 -13.26 -7.17 -22.75
C GLY A 26 -13.64 -6.90 -21.29
N ASP A 27 -13.44 -7.85 -20.37
CA ASP A 27 -13.76 -7.69 -18.95
C ASP A 27 -12.65 -6.97 -18.15
N ILE A 28 -11.53 -6.62 -18.80
CA ILE A 28 -10.31 -6.08 -18.20
C ILE A 28 -9.83 -4.90 -19.06
N ILE A 29 -9.84 -3.68 -18.52
CA ILE A 29 -9.39 -2.46 -19.20
C ILE A 29 -7.94 -2.18 -18.76
N PRO A 30 -6.95 -2.21 -19.67
CA PRO A 30 -5.59 -1.77 -19.35
C PRO A 30 -5.60 -0.25 -19.15
N ILE A 31 -5.21 0.20 -17.97
CA ILE A 31 -5.06 1.63 -17.69
C ILE A 31 -3.57 1.94 -17.76
N ALA A 32 -3.17 2.68 -18.80
CA ALA A 32 -1.93 3.45 -18.75
C ALA A 32 -2.12 4.49 -17.64
N GLN A 33 -1.48 4.27 -16.49
CA GLN A 33 -1.63 5.17 -15.34
C GLN A 33 -0.67 6.34 -15.50
N ASP A 34 -1.16 7.40 -16.14
CA ASP A 34 -0.58 8.72 -15.92
C ASP A 34 -0.61 9.02 -14.41
N LYS A 35 0.47 9.63 -13.91
CA LYS A 35 0.55 10.08 -12.52
C LYS A 35 -0.52 11.16 -12.30
N LEU A 36 -1.33 11.01 -11.25
CA LEU A 36 -2.40 11.95 -10.91
C LEU A 36 -1.84 13.24 -10.31
N ILE A 37 -0.77 13.12 -9.53
CA ILE A 37 -0.05 14.22 -8.89
C ILE A 37 1.46 13.99 -9.03
N SER A 38 2.28 15.01 -8.80
CA SER A 38 3.74 14.84 -8.83
C SER A 38 4.24 13.98 -7.66
N ASP A 39 5.42 13.38 -7.81
CA ASP A 39 6.04 12.64 -6.69
C ASP A 39 6.39 13.60 -5.55
N ASP A 40 6.76 14.84 -5.87
CA ASP A 40 7.02 15.89 -4.88
C ASP A 40 5.77 16.17 -4.05
N ASP A 41 4.58 16.26 -4.66
CA ASP A 41 3.31 16.46 -3.94
C ASP A 41 2.99 15.28 -3.00
N ILE A 42 3.29 14.04 -3.42
CA ILE A 42 3.16 12.86 -2.54
C ILE A 42 4.11 13.00 -1.36
N LEU A 43 5.39 13.27 -1.62
CA LEU A 43 6.41 13.37 -0.58
C LEU A 43 6.09 14.50 0.40
N GLN A 44 5.61 15.66 -0.06
CA GLN A 44 5.18 16.75 0.82
C GLN A 44 4.01 16.36 1.72
N GLN A 45 2.97 15.71 1.17
CA GLN A 45 1.85 15.20 1.98
C GLN A 45 2.31 14.20 3.05
N LEU A 46 3.24 13.30 2.69
CA LEU A 46 3.80 12.32 3.62
C LEU A 46 4.69 12.97 4.68
N ILE A 47 5.54 13.93 4.33
CA ILE A 47 6.40 14.66 5.27
C ILE A 47 5.55 15.39 6.32
N VAL A 48 4.50 16.10 5.89
CA VAL A 48 3.58 16.80 6.80
C VAL A 48 2.91 15.81 7.75
N THR A 49 2.39 14.70 7.21
CA THR A 49 1.70 13.66 8.01
C THR A 49 2.65 12.97 8.99
N PHE A 50 3.82 12.55 8.53
CA PHE A 50 4.80 11.82 9.35
C PHE A 50 5.42 12.73 10.42
N THR A 51 5.61 14.02 10.13
CA THR A 51 6.04 15.00 11.11
C THR A 51 5.04 15.11 12.25
N ALA A 52 3.74 15.23 11.95
CA ALA A 52 2.71 15.27 12.99
C ALA A 52 2.66 13.98 13.83
N LEU A 53 2.84 12.81 13.20
CA LEU A 53 2.93 11.53 13.91
C LEU A 53 4.19 11.44 14.80
N LYS A 54 5.32 12.00 14.37
CA LYS A 54 6.56 12.09 15.15
C LYS A 54 6.37 12.99 16.37
N GLU A 55 5.76 14.16 16.19
CA GLU A 55 5.48 15.09 17.30
C GLU A 55 4.58 14.45 18.37
N ARG A 56 3.55 13.72 17.94
CA ARG A 56 2.70 12.92 18.83
C ARG A 56 3.52 11.91 19.64
N TYR A 57 4.43 11.18 18.99
CA TYR A 57 5.28 10.20 19.67
C TYR A 57 6.11 10.84 20.80
N ASN A 58 6.59 12.08 20.59
CA ASN A 58 7.42 12.79 21.57
C ASN A 58 6.64 13.38 22.76
N ARG A 59 5.34 13.67 22.62
CA ARG A 59 4.53 14.38 23.63
C ARG A 59 3.79 13.49 24.64
N SER A 60 4.05 12.17 24.64
CA SER A 60 3.28 11.11 25.33
C SER A 60 1.97 10.75 24.60
N PRO A 61 1.67 9.46 24.32
CA PRO A 61 0.67 9.04 23.34
C PRO A 61 -0.76 9.02 23.90
N ILE A 62 -1.28 10.18 24.31
CA ILE A 62 -2.68 10.29 24.75
C ILE A 62 -3.63 10.11 23.55
N ASP A 63 -3.30 10.75 22.42
CA ASP A 63 -4.09 10.64 21.20
C ASP A 63 -3.71 9.40 20.39
N LYS A 64 -4.68 8.78 19.72
CA LYS A 64 -4.45 7.68 18.78
C LYS A 64 -3.88 8.20 17.45
N ALA A 65 -3.11 7.39 16.73
CA ALA A 65 -2.49 7.81 15.48
C ALA A 65 -3.52 8.24 14.43
N GLU A 66 -4.69 7.59 14.39
CA GLU A 66 -5.80 7.92 13.51
C GLU A 66 -6.35 9.32 13.79
N VAL A 67 -6.33 9.79 15.05
CA VAL A 67 -6.78 11.14 15.41
C VAL A 67 -5.82 12.18 14.85
N VAL A 68 -4.51 11.92 14.92
CA VAL A 68 -3.49 12.82 14.35
C VAL A 68 -3.63 12.90 12.83
N VAL A 69 -3.75 11.76 12.15
CA VAL A 69 -3.97 11.73 10.69
C VAL A 69 -5.24 12.51 10.32
N ASN A 70 -6.33 12.36 11.07
CA ASN A 70 -7.56 13.13 10.84
C ASN A 70 -7.36 14.64 10.96
N ASN A 71 -6.61 15.09 11.97
CA ASN A 71 -6.39 16.51 12.18
C ASN A 71 -5.53 17.14 11.07
N VAL A 72 -4.63 16.35 10.47
CA VAL A 72 -3.74 16.80 9.40
C VAL A 72 -4.40 16.70 8.02
N LEU A 73 -5.01 15.56 7.71
CA LEU A 73 -5.51 15.25 6.37
C LEU A 73 -7.02 15.47 6.22
N GLY A 74 -7.75 15.63 7.32
CA GLY A 74 -9.21 15.81 7.31
C GLY A 74 -10.02 14.51 7.28
N PHE A 75 -9.37 13.33 7.36
CA PHE A 75 -10.06 12.04 7.34
C PHE A 75 -9.39 10.94 8.19
N GLN A 76 -10.16 9.89 8.47
CA GLN A 76 -9.67 8.63 9.03
C GLN A 76 -10.04 7.49 8.10
N ILE A 77 -9.16 6.49 8.02
CA ILE A 77 -9.45 5.22 7.36
C ILE A 77 -9.45 4.07 8.35
N GLY A 78 -10.09 2.97 8.00
CA GLY A 78 -10.06 1.75 8.79
C GLY A 78 -10.47 0.52 7.98
N GLN A 79 -9.95 -0.63 8.39
CA GLN A 79 -10.31 -1.90 7.78
C GLN A 79 -11.67 -2.38 8.33
N LYS A 80 -12.55 -2.82 7.44
CA LYS A 80 -13.86 -3.44 7.76
C LYS A 80 -14.12 -4.59 6.79
N SER A 81 -15.17 -5.38 7.02
CA SER A 81 -15.65 -6.32 6.00
C SER A 81 -15.99 -5.56 4.72
N SER A 82 -15.45 -6.02 3.59
CA SER A 82 -15.66 -5.38 2.30
C SER A 82 -17.14 -5.41 1.92
N SER A 83 -17.57 -4.36 1.23
CA SER A 83 -18.90 -4.29 0.65
C SER A 83 -19.00 -5.11 -0.65
N ILE A 84 -17.89 -5.66 -1.15
CA ILE A 84 -17.83 -6.59 -2.29
C ILE A 84 -17.96 -8.02 -1.76
N LYS A 85 -18.91 -8.77 -2.32
CA LYS A 85 -19.15 -10.17 -1.95
C LYS A 85 -17.87 -10.99 -2.13
N GLU A 86 -17.50 -11.73 -1.09
CA GLU A 86 -16.34 -12.64 -1.06
C GLU A 86 -14.95 -11.96 -1.19
N ALA A 87 -14.86 -10.63 -1.17
CA ALA A 87 -13.56 -9.92 -1.19
C ALA A 87 -12.82 -9.94 0.17
N GLY A 88 -13.48 -10.37 1.25
CA GLY A 88 -12.90 -10.39 2.59
C GLY A 88 -12.97 -9.02 3.24
N SER A 89 -11.82 -8.45 3.61
CA SER A 89 -11.73 -7.11 4.20
C SER A 89 -11.55 -6.04 3.13
N GLY A 90 -11.93 -4.81 3.44
CA GLY A 90 -11.69 -3.61 2.64
C GLY A 90 -11.30 -2.44 3.53
N VAL A 91 -10.83 -1.35 2.92
CA VAL A 91 -10.48 -0.11 3.63
C VAL A 91 -11.58 0.91 3.38
N PHE A 92 -12.02 1.61 4.42
CA PHE A 92 -13.10 2.57 4.36
C PHE A 92 -12.67 3.89 4.93
N VAL A 93 -13.19 5.00 4.40
CA VAL A 93 -13.16 6.29 5.11
C VAL A 93 -14.12 6.15 6.31
N THR A 94 -13.59 6.22 7.53
CA THR A 94 -14.37 6.01 8.76
C THR A 94 -14.81 7.32 9.41
N LYS A 95 -14.15 8.43 9.09
CA LYS A 95 -14.47 9.78 9.55
C LYS A 95 -13.91 10.80 8.56
N GLY A 96 -14.57 11.95 8.46
CA GLY A 96 -14.10 13.06 7.63
C GLY A 96 -14.33 12.85 6.14
N ASN A 97 -13.60 13.61 5.31
CA ASN A 97 -13.70 13.55 3.86
C ASN A 97 -12.29 13.59 3.26
N VAL A 98 -12.11 12.83 2.18
CA VAL A 98 -10.92 12.87 1.34
C VAL A 98 -11.24 13.77 0.15
N ASN A 99 -10.38 14.74 -0.14
CA ASN A 99 -10.44 15.54 -1.36
C ASN A 99 -9.70 14.82 -2.50
N THR A 100 -10.09 15.09 -3.74
CA THR A 100 -9.40 14.62 -4.94
C THR A 100 -7.90 14.95 -4.92
N GLY A 101 -7.04 14.01 -5.30
CA GLY A 101 -5.58 14.19 -5.34
C GLY A 101 -4.86 13.98 -4.01
N GLN A 102 -5.54 13.55 -2.95
CA GLN A 102 -4.91 13.27 -1.66
C GLN A 102 -4.34 11.84 -1.57
N VAL A 103 -3.21 11.69 -0.89
CA VAL A 103 -2.68 10.38 -0.49
C VAL A 103 -3.57 9.80 0.61
N VAL A 104 -4.27 8.71 0.30
CA VAL A 104 -5.17 8.06 1.26
C VAL A 104 -4.59 6.83 1.93
N ALA A 105 -3.64 6.14 1.30
CA ALA A 105 -3.00 4.96 1.85
C ALA A 105 -1.66 4.69 1.16
N LEU A 106 -0.80 3.93 1.82
CA LEU A 106 0.45 3.41 1.28
C LEU A 106 0.39 1.89 1.20
N TYR A 107 0.94 1.31 0.14
CA TYR A 107 1.06 -0.14 -0.01
C TYR A 107 2.35 -0.62 0.69
N PRO A 108 2.23 -1.36 1.81
CA PRO A 108 3.40 -1.84 2.53
C PRO A 108 4.07 -3.01 1.81
N GLY A 109 5.33 -3.26 2.15
CA GLY A 109 5.96 -4.53 1.81
C GLY A 109 7.43 -4.47 1.45
N THR A 110 7.99 -5.66 1.24
CA THR A 110 9.38 -5.82 0.80
C THR A 110 9.47 -5.55 -0.69
N VAL A 111 10.38 -4.67 -1.08
CA VAL A 111 10.67 -4.31 -2.47
C VAL A 111 11.72 -5.28 -3.04
N TYR A 112 11.40 -5.91 -4.16
CA TYR A 112 12.27 -6.82 -4.89
C TYR A 112 12.64 -6.24 -6.24
N LEU A 113 13.92 -6.32 -6.57
CA LEU A 113 14.43 -6.10 -7.93
C LEU A 113 13.95 -7.22 -8.87
N PRO A 114 13.97 -6.97 -10.19
CA PRO A 114 13.66 -8.00 -11.18
C PRO A 114 14.48 -9.29 -10.98
N SER A 115 15.78 -9.14 -10.66
CA SER A 115 16.75 -10.20 -10.43
C SER A 115 16.57 -10.96 -9.10
N ASP A 116 15.82 -10.42 -8.15
CA ASP A 116 15.75 -11.01 -6.82
C ASP A 116 14.96 -12.32 -6.80
N SER A 117 15.46 -13.24 -5.98
CA SER A 117 14.82 -14.51 -5.69
C SER A 117 13.54 -14.30 -4.88
N LYS A 118 12.39 -14.49 -5.54
CA LYS A 118 11.07 -14.31 -4.94
C LYS A 118 10.11 -15.49 -5.07
N PHE A 119 10.61 -16.63 -5.54
CA PHE A 119 9.79 -17.79 -5.88
C PHE A 119 8.89 -18.23 -4.72
N PHE A 120 9.47 -18.63 -3.58
CA PHE A 120 8.71 -19.22 -2.47
C PHE A 120 7.69 -18.25 -1.84
N GLN A 121 8.04 -16.98 -1.65
CA GLN A 121 7.15 -15.97 -1.09
C GLN A 121 6.05 -15.53 -2.07
N SER A 122 6.24 -15.71 -3.38
CA SER A 122 5.22 -15.38 -4.39
C SER A 122 4.11 -16.42 -4.51
N LEU A 123 4.36 -17.68 -4.09
CA LEU A 123 3.40 -18.78 -4.24
C LEU A 123 2.10 -18.51 -3.46
N GLY A 124 1.00 -18.39 -4.20
CA GLY A 124 -0.33 -18.13 -3.64
C GLY A 124 -0.42 -16.79 -2.88
N ASN A 125 0.45 -15.83 -3.21
CA ASN A 125 0.51 -14.55 -2.54
C ASN A 125 -0.27 -13.48 -3.32
N GLN A 126 -1.47 -13.16 -2.84
CA GLN A 126 -2.33 -12.12 -3.41
C GLN A 126 -1.84 -10.69 -3.13
N PHE A 127 -0.86 -10.51 -2.24
CA PHE A 127 -0.30 -9.22 -1.87
C PHE A 127 1.01 -8.90 -2.61
N MET A 128 1.37 -9.69 -3.63
CA MET A 128 2.40 -9.35 -4.59
C MET A 128 1.88 -8.29 -5.55
N PHE A 129 2.47 -7.10 -5.48
CA PHE A 129 2.28 -6.00 -6.43
C PHE A 129 3.42 -6.02 -7.44
N LYS A 130 3.13 -5.91 -8.73
CA LYS A 130 4.14 -5.78 -9.80
C LYS A 130 4.10 -4.34 -10.30
N CYS A 131 5.24 -3.64 -10.18
CA CYS A 131 5.41 -2.29 -10.68
C CYS A 131 5.65 -2.29 -12.21
N SER A 132 5.44 -1.14 -12.83
CA SER A 132 5.66 -0.88 -14.26
C SER A 132 7.09 -1.19 -14.71
N ASP A 133 8.07 -0.97 -13.84
CA ASP A 133 9.50 -1.22 -14.06
C ASP A 133 9.93 -2.66 -13.73
N ASN A 134 8.98 -3.58 -13.57
CA ASN A 134 9.17 -4.99 -13.20
C ASN A 134 9.75 -5.23 -11.79
N ARG A 135 9.80 -4.21 -10.93
CA ARG A 135 9.98 -4.43 -9.49
C ARG A 135 8.71 -5.03 -8.88
N TYR A 136 8.87 -5.66 -7.71
CA TYR A 136 7.75 -6.21 -6.98
C TYR A 136 7.71 -5.69 -5.55
N ILE A 137 6.51 -5.51 -5.00
CA ILE A 137 6.31 -5.23 -3.58
C ILE A 137 5.49 -6.36 -2.96
N ASP A 138 6.03 -7.00 -1.92
CA ASP A 138 5.35 -8.06 -1.16
C ASP A 138 4.73 -7.51 0.12
N GLY A 139 3.43 -7.21 0.06
CA GLY A 139 2.65 -6.69 1.20
C GLY A 139 2.09 -7.77 2.14
N LYS A 140 2.52 -9.03 2.04
CA LYS A 140 1.96 -10.11 2.85
C LYS A 140 2.53 -10.08 4.27
N GLY A 141 1.71 -9.63 5.22
CA GLY A 141 2.05 -9.56 6.65
C GLY A 141 2.12 -10.90 7.40
N THR A 142 2.23 -12.06 6.74
CA THR A 142 2.28 -13.38 7.40
C THR A 142 3.30 -14.33 6.77
N GLY A 143 3.72 -15.36 7.52
CA GLY A 143 4.61 -16.41 7.03
C GLY A 143 5.98 -15.91 6.59
N LEU A 144 6.52 -16.49 5.52
CA LEU A 144 7.85 -16.17 4.98
C LEU A 144 7.99 -14.69 4.60
N SER A 145 6.99 -14.11 3.93
CA SER A 145 6.97 -12.70 3.54
C SER A 145 7.17 -11.75 4.74
N LYS A 146 6.44 -12.01 5.84
CA LYS A 146 6.64 -11.29 7.11
C LYS A 146 8.05 -11.44 7.65
N SER A 147 8.58 -12.67 7.68
CA SER A 147 9.93 -12.92 8.20
C SER A 147 10.98 -12.19 7.38
N ILE A 148 10.85 -12.16 6.05
CA ILE A 148 11.74 -11.43 5.16
C ILE A 148 11.64 -9.92 5.45
N PHE A 149 10.44 -9.34 5.46
CA PHE A 149 10.25 -7.91 5.73
C PHE A 149 10.90 -7.49 7.05
N VAL A 150 10.63 -8.23 8.13
CA VAL A 150 11.18 -7.93 9.46
C VAL A 150 12.69 -8.10 9.49
N SER A 151 13.24 -9.09 8.77
CA SER A 151 14.69 -9.28 8.65
C SER A 151 15.35 -8.09 7.96
N CYS A 152 14.85 -7.68 6.79
CA CYS A 152 15.35 -6.52 6.05
C CYS A 152 15.21 -5.22 6.88
N ALA A 153 14.07 -5.02 7.54
CA ALA A 153 13.83 -3.87 8.41
C ALA A 153 14.84 -3.77 9.57
N ASN A 154 15.25 -4.92 10.15
CA ASN A 154 16.25 -4.96 11.22
C ASN A 154 17.67 -4.77 10.68
N ARG A 155 17.98 -5.34 9.51
CA ARG A 155 19.27 -5.17 8.83
C ARG A 155 19.55 -3.70 8.53
N ASP A 156 18.53 -2.98 8.07
CA ASP A 156 18.68 -1.61 7.54
C ASP A 156 18.56 -0.53 8.64
N ARG A 157 18.50 -0.90 9.92
CA ARG A 157 18.43 0.06 11.03
C ARG A 157 19.68 0.94 11.06
N ILE A 158 19.48 2.24 11.32
CA ILE A 158 20.57 3.22 11.41
C ILE A 158 20.66 3.71 12.86
N GLY A 159 21.56 3.11 13.64
CA GLY A 159 21.71 3.42 15.06
C GLY A 159 20.40 3.22 15.83
N LEU A 160 19.87 4.31 16.41
CA LEU A 160 18.62 4.30 17.16
C LEU A 160 17.37 4.44 16.28
N TYR A 161 17.51 4.78 14.99
CA TYR A 161 16.40 5.01 14.08
C TYR A 161 15.92 3.70 13.42
N GLU A 162 14.61 3.46 13.45
CA GLU A 162 14.01 2.40 12.65
C GLU A 162 14.11 2.70 11.15
N ALA A 163 14.43 1.68 10.35
CA ALA A 163 14.53 1.80 8.91
C ALA A 163 13.17 2.03 8.22
N CYS A 164 12.12 1.43 8.77
CA CYS A 164 10.77 1.43 8.23
C CYS A 164 9.73 1.14 9.33
N ASP A 165 8.45 1.35 9.02
CA ASP A 165 7.33 0.98 9.86
C ASP A 165 7.13 -0.55 9.83
N THR A 166 7.40 -1.23 10.95
CA THR A 166 7.12 -2.67 11.10
C THR A 166 5.77 -2.95 11.76
N THR A 167 5.05 -1.90 12.19
CA THR A 167 3.83 -2.03 13.01
C THR A 167 2.59 -2.32 12.18
N TRP A 168 2.61 -2.06 10.86
CA TRP A 168 1.55 -2.47 9.94
C TRP A 168 1.34 -4.00 9.94
N ILE A 169 2.38 -4.78 10.27
CA ILE A 169 2.30 -6.24 10.45
C ILE A 169 1.62 -6.62 11.77
N LYS A 170 1.77 -5.78 12.80
CA LYS A 170 1.39 -6.06 14.19
C LYS A 170 0.02 -5.49 14.58
N ASN A 171 -0.74 -4.93 13.63
CA ASN A 171 -2.04 -4.27 13.87
C ASN A 171 -2.00 -3.17 14.95
N THR A 172 -0.82 -2.62 15.25
CA THR A 172 -0.62 -1.51 16.21
C THR A 172 -0.31 -0.19 15.50
N CYS A 173 -0.18 -0.23 14.17
CA CYS A 173 0.01 0.84 13.19
C CYS A 173 0.43 2.23 13.73
N SER A 174 1.73 2.49 13.71
CA SER A 174 2.34 3.81 13.91
C SER A 174 1.84 4.81 12.88
N CYS A 175 1.64 4.38 11.63
CA CYS A 175 1.03 5.17 10.57
C CYS A 175 -0.24 4.48 10.02
N PRO A 176 -1.44 5.00 10.32
CA PRO A 176 -2.72 4.43 9.86
C PRO A 176 -2.86 4.26 8.34
N LEU A 177 -2.07 4.99 7.54
CA LEU A 177 -2.09 4.92 6.08
C LEU A 177 -1.50 3.62 5.53
N ASN A 178 -0.74 2.85 6.32
CA ASN A 178 0.00 1.66 5.89
C ASN A 178 -0.88 0.41 5.75
N VAL A 179 -1.98 0.53 5.00
CA VAL A 179 -3.04 -0.48 4.83
C VAL A 179 -3.46 -0.68 3.36
N GLY A 180 -2.70 -0.13 2.40
CA GLY A 180 -3.03 -0.13 0.97
C GLY A 180 -3.20 -1.52 0.36
N GLN A 181 -2.58 -2.55 0.93
CA GLN A 181 -2.70 -3.95 0.49
C GLN A 181 -4.09 -4.56 0.70
N TYR A 182 -4.96 -3.91 1.48
CA TYR A 182 -6.34 -4.33 1.71
C TYR A 182 -7.36 -3.54 0.88
N VAL A 183 -6.92 -2.64 0.00
CA VAL A 183 -7.80 -1.94 -0.93
C VAL A 183 -8.20 -2.86 -2.07
N ASN A 184 -9.50 -3.10 -2.21
CA ASN A 184 -10.04 -3.99 -3.22
C ASN A 184 -10.11 -3.31 -4.59
N ASN A 185 -10.34 -4.14 -5.61
CA ASN A 185 -10.64 -3.64 -6.95
C ASN A 185 -12.11 -3.25 -7.05
N HIS A 186 -12.38 -2.23 -7.85
CA HIS A 186 -13.72 -1.86 -8.28
C HIS A 186 -14.42 -3.03 -8.99
N THR A 187 -15.74 -2.94 -9.09
CA THR A 187 -16.58 -3.88 -9.85
C THR A 187 -17.42 -3.11 -10.87
N LYS A 188 -18.12 -3.82 -11.75
CA LYS A 188 -19.06 -3.20 -12.71
C LYS A 188 -20.13 -2.33 -12.03
N THR A 189 -20.44 -2.58 -10.76
CA THR A 189 -21.46 -1.85 -9.99
C THR A 189 -20.89 -0.90 -8.94
N LYS A 190 -19.59 -0.98 -8.65
CA LYS A 190 -18.92 -0.14 -7.64
C LYS A 190 -17.66 0.43 -8.25
N SER A 191 -17.71 1.70 -8.65
CA SER A 191 -16.62 2.40 -9.31
C SER A 191 -15.40 2.61 -8.41
N ALA A 192 -14.22 2.67 -9.02
CA ALA A 192 -13.00 3.06 -8.33
C ALA A 192 -13.08 4.53 -7.88
N ASN A 193 -12.44 4.81 -6.74
CA ASN A 193 -12.27 6.16 -6.19
C ASN A 193 -10.82 6.43 -5.78
N VAL A 194 -9.92 5.45 -5.95
CA VAL A 194 -8.48 5.60 -5.73
C VAL A 194 -7.68 4.96 -6.86
N GLN A 195 -6.49 5.49 -7.12
CA GLN A 195 -5.52 4.97 -8.08
C GLN A 195 -4.21 4.65 -7.36
N TYR A 196 -3.61 3.51 -7.70
CA TYR A 196 -2.23 3.25 -7.30
C TYR A 196 -1.28 4.12 -8.11
N GLN A 197 -0.34 4.76 -7.45
CA GLN A 197 0.70 5.55 -8.10
C GLN A 197 2.07 5.14 -7.56
N GLU A 198 2.95 4.78 -8.48
CA GLU A 198 4.35 4.47 -8.21
C GLU A 198 5.13 5.76 -7.96
N PHE A 199 5.88 5.80 -6.85
CA PHE A 199 6.82 6.86 -6.53
C PHE A 199 8.00 6.26 -5.74
N ASP A 200 9.08 7.01 -5.63
CA ASP A 200 10.26 6.58 -4.90
C ASP A 200 10.51 7.53 -3.71
N PHE A 201 10.81 6.98 -2.53
CA PHE A 201 11.37 7.80 -1.46
C PHE A 201 12.79 8.17 -1.83
N THR A 202 13.10 9.46 -1.74
CA THR A 202 14.40 10.03 -2.08
C THR A 202 15.38 9.89 -0.92
N SER A 203 16.68 10.00 -1.22
CA SER A 203 17.74 9.85 -0.23
C SER A 203 17.75 10.92 0.85
N ASP A 204 17.29 12.12 0.52
CA ASP A 204 17.13 13.27 1.41
C ASP A 204 15.85 13.19 2.27
N PHE A 205 15.03 12.14 2.13
CA PHE A 205 13.87 11.95 3.00
C PHE A 205 14.30 11.87 4.48
N PRO A 206 13.69 12.67 5.39
CA PRO A 206 14.19 12.84 6.75
C PRO A 206 14.31 11.51 7.51
N LEU A 207 15.51 11.26 8.07
CA LEU A 207 15.86 9.99 8.72
C LEU A 207 14.89 9.63 9.85
N GLU A 208 14.52 10.59 10.68
CA GLU A 208 13.57 10.43 11.78
C GLU A 208 12.13 10.04 11.37
N LEU A 209 11.76 10.26 10.11
CA LEU A 209 10.42 9.99 9.58
C LEU A 209 10.38 8.62 8.90
N ARG A 210 11.53 8.00 8.61
CA ARG A 210 11.60 6.68 7.96
C ARG A 210 10.87 5.59 8.72
N LYS A 211 10.75 5.70 10.05
CA LYS A 211 9.94 4.80 10.89
C LYS A 211 8.44 4.74 10.54
N TYR A 212 7.94 5.61 9.65
CA TYR A 212 6.56 5.59 9.14
C TYR A 212 6.44 5.08 7.69
N ILE A 213 7.57 4.91 6.99
CA ILE A 213 7.62 4.34 5.64
C ILE A 213 7.35 2.84 5.70
N PRO A 214 6.38 2.27 4.97
CA PRO A 214 6.04 0.86 5.12
C PRO A 214 6.81 -0.08 4.18
N ASN A 215 7.88 0.38 3.53
CA ASN A 215 8.64 -0.36 2.54
C ASN A 215 10.09 -0.56 2.97
N VAL A 216 10.70 -1.65 2.49
CA VAL A 216 12.12 -1.96 2.69
C VAL A 216 12.66 -2.74 1.50
N ASN A 217 13.90 -2.51 1.10
CA ASN A 217 14.53 -3.26 0.01
C ASN A 217 14.90 -4.68 0.46
N PHE A 218 14.66 -5.67 -0.40
CA PHE A 218 15.06 -7.05 -0.15
C PHE A 218 16.58 -7.19 -0.12
N ASP A 219 17.26 -6.69 -1.14
CA ASP A 219 18.72 -6.73 -1.24
C ASP A 219 19.36 -5.51 -0.57
N SER A 220 20.34 -5.75 0.30
CA SER A 220 21.15 -4.71 0.96
C SER A 220 22.07 -3.96 0.01
N ALA A 221 22.41 -4.53 -1.14
CA ALA A 221 23.23 -3.89 -2.16
C ALA A 221 22.43 -2.95 -3.07
N THR A 222 21.11 -2.89 -2.91
CA THR A 222 20.27 -1.93 -3.62
C THR A 222 20.72 -0.51 -3.29
N ASP A 223 20.70 0.38 -4.28
CA ASP A 223 21.01 1.80 -4.07
C ASP A 223 20.20 2.33 -2.87
N PRO A 224 20.86 2.78 -1.78
CA PRO A 224 20.17 3.29 -0.61
C PRO A 224 19.37 4.55 -0.90
N ASN A 225 19.61 5.21 -2.05
CA ASN A 225 18.87 6.37 -2.50
C ASN A 225 17.53 6.02 -3.17
N PHE A 226 17.26 4.73 -3.38
CA PHE A 226 16.07 4.26 -4.08
C PHE A 226 15.25 3.33 -3.21
N LEU A 227 14.05 3.76 -2.82
CA LEU A 227 13.06 2.92 -2.17
C LEU A 227 11.70 3.11 -2.85
N ARG A 228 11.35 2.15 -3.71
CA ARG A 228 10.04 2.12 -4.39
C ARG A 228 8.91 1.97 -3.38
N SER A 229 7.88 2.80 -3.55
CA SER A 229 6.62 2.69 -2.84
C SER A 229 5.44 2.90 -3.78
N ILE A 230 4.24 2.62 -3.26
CA ILE A 230 2.99 2.84 -3.96
C ILE A 230 2.06 3.62 -3.04
N ALA A 231 1.66 4.80 -3.50
CA ALA A 231 0.60 5.57 -2.87
C ALA A 231 -0.74 5.23 -3.51
N LEU A 232 -1.81 5.26 -2.73
CA LEU A 232 -3.16 5.29 -3.24
C LEU A 232 -3.64 6.73 -3.20
N ILE A 233 -3.95 7.28 -4.36
CA ILE A 233 -4.36 8.68 -4.55
C ILE A 233 -5.85 8.71 -4.88
N SER A 234 -6.61 9.58 -4.21
CA SER A 234 -8.03 9.75 -4.51
C SER A 234 -8.25 10.34 -5.91
N THR A 235 -9.10 9.72 -6.71
CA THR A 235 -9.46 10.19 -8.07
C THR A 235 -10.66 11.13 -8.08
N ARG A 236 -11.36 11.23 -6.95
CA ARG A 236 -12.46 12.14 -6.68
C ARG A 236 -12.55 12.38 -5.17
N ASP A 237 -13.44 13.26 -4.74
CA ASP A 237 -13.77 13.39 -3.32
C ASP A 237 -14.43 12.10 -2.80
N ILE A 238 -14.09 11.70 -1.58
CA ILE A 238 -14.56 10.46 -0.93
C ILE A 238 -15.08 10.80 0.46
N HIS A 239 -16.32 10.39 0.75
CA HIS A 239 -17.00 10.71 2.00
C HIS A 239 -16.90 9.58 3.03
N SER A 240 -17.07 9.96 4.30
CA SER A 240 -17.19 9.00 5.40
C SER A 240 -18.24 7.92 5.12
N GLY A 241 -17.84 6.66 5.27
CA GLY A 241 -18.64 5.47 5.00
C GLY A 241 -18.33 4.79 3.67
N GLU A 242 -17.67 5.47 2.73
CA GLU A 242 -17.30 4.88 1.45
C GLU A 242 -16.11 3.92 1.58
N GLU A 243 -16.14 2.82 0.81
CA GLU A 243 -15.02 1.89 0.64
C GLU A 243 -14.04 2.47 -0.39
N LEU A 244 -12.75 2.40 -0.08
CA LEU A 244 -11.69 2.67 -1.06
C LEU A 244 -11.63 1.50 -2.04
N LEU A 245 -11.82 1.81 -3.32
CA LEU A 245 -11.81 0.86 -4.42
C LEU A 245 -10.89 1.34 -5.52
N SER A 246 -10.03 0.45 -5.99
CA SER A 246 -9.01 0.75 -6.99
C SER A 246 -9.38 0.25 -8.38
N SER A 247 -8.84 0.90 -9.41
CA SER A 247 -8.90 0.41 -10.79
C SER A 247 -7.66 -0.43 -11.13
N TYR A 248 -7.39 -1.50 -10.38
CA TYR A 248 -6.21 -2.33 -10.65
C TYR A 248 -6.45 -3.27 -11.84
N PHE A 249 -5.77 -3.00 -12.96
CA PHE A 249 -5.49 -3.99 -14.00
C PHE A 249 -4.10 -3.75 -14.57
N THR A 250 -3.09 -4.45 -14.04
CA THR A 250 -1.82 -4.65 -14.74
C THR A 250 -2.02 -5.69 -15.83
N VAL A 251 -2.20 -5.22 -17.06
CA VAL A 251 -1.93 -6.04 -18.25
C VAL A 251 -0.64 -5.48 -18.84
N SER A 252 0.49 -6.04 -18.42
CA SER A 252 1.72 -5.82 -19.14
C SER A 252 1.67 -6.69 -20.40
N HIS A 253 1.67 -6.04 -21.56
CA HIS A 253 1.97 -6.65 -22.86
C HIS A 253 3.30 -7.40 -22.82
#